data_AF-A0A963QK54-F1
#
_entry.id   AF-A0A963QK54-F1
#
_cell.length_a   1.000
_cell.length_b   1.000
_cell.length_c   1.000
_cell.angle_alpha   90.00
_cell.angle_beta   90.00
_cell.angle_gamma   90.00
#
_symmetry.space_group_name_H-M   'P 1'
#
loop_
_entity.id
_entity.type
_entity.pdbx_description
1 polymer ?
#
loop_
_entity_poly.entity_id
_entity_poly.type
_entity_poly.pdbx_seq_one_letter_code
_entity_poly.pdbx_strand_id
1 'polypeptide(L)'
;MRRLLTVSLLATALLGPVAHASDTDQPDSAEKRLRGCLAAGASTAPKVSLASAVQHVRALCGPQIGDVSEERVSAATKGLSGDEAEEAKARTIRELNNEIAFAIANFTGLTQ
;
A
#
# COMPACT_ATOMS: atom_id res chain seq x y z
N MET A 1 44.28 -46.67 -11.78
CA MET A 1 42.82 -46.90 -11.80
C MET A 1 42.11 -45.60 -11.50
N ARG A 2 41.23 -45.19 -12.40
CA ARG A 2 40.55 -43.89 -12.48
C ARG A 2 39.19 -44.02 -11.78
N ARG A 3 38.80 -43.05 -10.95
CA ARG A 3 37.39 -42.68 -10.73
C ARG A 3 37.30 -41.29 -10.12
N LEU A 4 37.14 -40.33 -11.04
CA LEU A 4 36.59 -39.00 -10.77
C LEU A 4 35.16 -39.18 -10.26
N LEU A 5 34.87 -38.70 -9.05
CA LEU A 5 33.49 -38.58 -8.55
C LEU A 5 32.99 -37.20 -8.95
N THR A 6 32.11 -37.23 -9.93
CA THR A 6 31.41 -36.12 -10.56
C THR A 6 30.50 -35.40 -9.59
N VAL A 7 30.67 -34.08 -9.53
CA VAL A 7 29.71 -33.07 -9.07
C VAL A 7 28.39 -33.24 -9.82
N SER A 8 27.25 -33.22 -9.12
CA SER A 8 25.96 -32.91 -9.72
C SER A 8 25.22 -31.95 -8.81
N LEU A 9 25.36 -30.67 -9.19
CA LEU A 9 24.55 -29.53 -8.78
C LEU A 9 23.09 -29.85 -9.13
N LEU A 10 22.21 -29.99 -8.14
CA LEU A 10 20.77 -29.97 -8.36
C LEU A 10 20.28 -28.54 -8.12
N ALA A 11 20.38 -27.71 -9.16
CA ALA A 11 19.73 -26.40 -9.20
C ALA A 11 18.25 -26.62 -9.51
N THR A 12 17.41 -26.70 -8.50
CA THR A 12 15.96 -26.59 -8.67
C THR A 12 15.61 -25.14 -8.94
N ALA A 13 15.59 -24.78 -10.22
CA ALA A 13 14.99 -23.56 -10.73
C ALA A 13 13.47 -23.61 -10.47
N LEU A 14 13.05 -23.06 -9.33
CA LEU A 14 11.65 -22.66 -9.10
C LEU A 14 11.37 -21.37 -9.87
N LEU A 15 11.33 -21.47 -11.21
CA LEU A 15 10.68 -20.49 -12.06
C LEU A 15 9.18 -20.81 -12.06
N GLY A 16 8.53 -20.51 -10.94
CA GLY A 16 7.08 -20.38 -10.93
C GLY A 16 6.71 -19.17 -11.80
N PRO A 17 5.65 -19.24 -12.62
CA PRO A 17 5.15 -18.05 -13.28
C PRO A 17 4.74 -17.06 -12.20
N VAL A 18 5.47 -15.95 -12.10
CA VAL A 18 5.02 -14.79 -11.35
C VAL A 18 3.84 -14.25 -12.15
N ALA A 19 2.65 -14.77 -11.86
CA ALA A 19 1.41 -14.21 -12.36
C ALA A 19 1.36 -12.75 -11.91
N HIS A 20 1.81 -11.85 -12.78
CA HIS A 20 1.45 -10.46 -12.69
C HIS A 20 -0.04 -10.46 -13.00
N ALA A 21 -0.85 -10.59 -11.95
CA ALA A 21 -2.25 -10.22 -12.03
C ALA A 21 -2.25 -8.72 -12.37
N SER A 22 -2.31 -8.44 -13.67
CA SER A 22 -2.74 -7.15 -14.17
C SER A 22 -4.21 -7.05 -13.79
N ASP A 23 -4.47 -6.68 -12.53
CA ASP A 23 -5.77 -6.27 -12.04
C ASP A 23 -6.16 -5.07 -12.89
N THR A 24 -6.92 -5.35 -13.94
CA THR A 24 -7.57 -4.36 -14.78
C THR A 24 -8.42 -3.46 -13.88
N ASP A 25 -8.00 -2.19 -13.79
CA ASP A 25 -8.78 -0.99 -13.45
C ASP A 25 -10.19 -1.25 -12.91
N GLN A 26 -10.26 -1.63 -11.64
CA GLN A 26 -11.47 -1.47 -10.87
C GLN A 26 -11.14 -0.53 -9.71
N PRO A 27 -11.86 0.61 -9.56
CA PRO A 27 -11.59 1.60 -8.50
C PRO A 27 -11.60 0.96 -7.10
N ASP A 28 -12.48 -0.03 -6.93
CA ASP A 28 -12.54 -0.87 -5.73
C ASP A 28 -11.26 -1.67 -5.43
N SER A 29 -10.40 -1.91 -6.42
CA SER A 29 -9.21 -2.76 -6.26
C SER A 29 -8.09 -2.03 -5.52
N ALA A 30 -7.85 -0.75 -5.81
CA ALA A 30 -6.83 0.05 -5.14
C ALA A 30 -7.18 0.25 -3.66
N GLU A 31 -8.44 0.59 -3.37
CA GLU A 31 -8.98 0.72 -2.01
C GLU A 31 -8.86 -0.58 -1.21
N LYS A 32 -9.20 -1.72 -1.82
CA LYS A 32 -9.06 -3.05 -1.18
C LYS A 32 -7.59 -3.36 -0.87
N ARG A 33 -6.68 -3.08 -1.82
CA ARG A 33 -5.24 -3.26 -1.62
C ARG A 33 -4.71 -2.37 -0.50
N LEU A 34 -5.11 -1.09 -0.47
CA LEU A 34 -4.75 -0.16 0.60
C LEU A 34 -5.25 -0.70 1.94
N ARG A 35 -6.53 -1.05 2.06
CA ARG A 35 -7.09 -1.57 3.32
C ARG A 35 -6.38 -2.84 3.80
N GLY A 36 -6.08 -3.76 2.88
CA GLY A 36 -5.29 -4.96 3.18
C GLY A 36 -3.89 -4.63 3.70
N CYS A 37 -3.21 -3.68 3.04
CA CYS A 37 -1.90 -3.22 3.50
C CYS A 37 -1.97 -2.54 4.87
N LEU A 38 -2.94 -1.65 5.10
CA LEU A 38 -3.10 -0.98 6.39
C LEU A 38 -3.33 -1.96 7.53
N ALA A 39 -4.16 -2.98 7.33
CA ALA A 39 -4.40 -4.03 8.33
C ALA A 39 -3.14 -4.86 8.60
N ALA A 40 -2.43 -5.30 7.55
CA ALA A 40 -1.19 -6.06 7.68
C ALA A 40 -0.08 -5.21 8.34
N GLY A 41 0.11 -3.98 7.90
CA GLY A 41 1.07 -3.04 8.46
C GLY A 41 0.80 -2.77 9.94
N ALA A 42 -0.46 -2.49 10.30
CA ALA A 42 -0.86 -2.24 11.69
C ALA A 42 -0.56 -3.43 12.61
N SER A 43 -0.65 -4.68 12.12
CA SER A 43 -0.32 -5.87 12.91
C SER A 43 1.16 -5.94 13.33
N THR A 44 2.05 -5.26 12.60
CA THR A 44 3.50 -5.19 12.86
C THR A 44 3.96 -3.83 13.40
N ALA A 45 3.03 -2.88 13.54
CA ALA A 45 3.37 -1.51 13.90
C ALA A 45 3.82 -1.39 15.37
N PRO A 46 4.78 -0.50 15.67
CA PRO A 46 5.14 -0.18 17.05
C PRO A 46 3.91 0.30 17.85
N LYS A 47 3.65 -0.31 19.01
CA LYS A 47 2.51 0.03 19.88
C LYS A 47 2.84 1.11 20.92
N VAL A 48 3.79 1.98 20.60
CA VAL A 48 4.30 3.02 21.53
C VAL A 48 3.47 4.30 21.46
N SER A 49 2.99 4.67 20.28
CA SER A 49 2.12 5.83 20.06
C SER A 49 1.42 5.72 18.70
N LEU A 50 0.27 6.37 18.56
CA LEU A 50 -0.44 6.41 17.27
C LEU A 50 0.43 7.03 16.17
N ALA A 51 1.19 8.08 16.48
CA ALA A 51 2.08 8.73 15.53
C ALA A 51 3.15 7.77 14.97
N SER A 52 3.77 6.97 15.85
CA SER A 52 4.77 5.97 15.43
C SER A 52 4.15 4.86 14.57
N ALA A 53 2.97 4.38 14.95
CA ALA A 53 2.24 3.40 14.15
C ALA A 53 1.86 3.95 12.78
N VAL A 54 1.36 5.19 12.71
CA VAL A 54 1.02 5.85 11.43
C VAL A 54 2.25 6.00 10.54
N GLN A 55 3.39 6.45 11.09
CA GLN A 55 4.63 6.57 10.33
C GLN A 55 5.10 5.22 9.79
N HIS A 56 5.09 4.18 10.62
CA HIS A 56 5.49 2.83 10.24
C HIS A 56 4.61 2.28 9.11
N VAL A 57 3.30 2.32 9.28
CA VAL A 57 2.35 1.78 8.30
C VAL A 57 2.41 2.57 6.99
N ARG A 58 2.58 3.89 7.04
CA ARG A 58 2.76 4.72 5.84
C ARG A 58 4.04 4.39 5.07
N ALA A 59 5.12 4.10 5.78
CA ALA A 59 6.36 3.67 5.14
C ALA A 59 6.19 2.34 4.40
N LEU A 60 5.38 1.42 4.95
CA LEU A 60 5.09 0.13 4.34
C LEU A 60 4.10 0.22 3.17
N CYS A 61 3.03 1.00 3.33
CA CYS A 61 1.91 1.08 2.39
C CYS A 61 1.97 2.26 1.42
N GLY A 62 3.13 2.92 1.33
CA GLY A 62 3.34 4.12 0.49
C GLY A 62 2.82 3.96 -0.95
N PRO A 63 3.14 2.87 -1.67
CA PRO A 63 2.64 2.65 -3.02
C PRO A 63 1.10 2.63 -3.10
N GLN A 64 0.43 1.86 -2.23
CA GLN A 64 -1.03 1.76 -2.24
C GLN A 64 -1.71 3.07 -1.86
N ILE A 65 -1.10 3.86 -0.96
CA ILE A 65 -1.58 5.20 -0.62
C ILE A 65 -1.45 6.13 -1.84
N GLY A 66 -0.35 6.02 -2.59
CA GLY A 66 -0.13 6.76 -3.83
C GLY A 66 -1.19 6.46 -4.87
N ASP A 67 -1.43 5.19 -5.15
CA ASP A 67 -2.44 4.74 -6.14
C ASP A 67 -3.84 5.28 -5.80
N VAL A 68 -4.28 5.10 -4.54
CA VAL A 68 -5.60 5.59 -4.08
C VAL A 68 -5.65 7.12 -4.11
N SER A 69 -4.57 7.80 -3.73
CA SER A 69 -4.51 9.26 -3.78
C SER A 69 -4.64 9.77 -5.20
N GLU A 70 -3.97 9.16 -6.17
CA GLU A 70 -4.04 9.53 -7.58
C GLU A 70 -5.46 9.35 -8.12
N GLU A 71 -6.06 8.18 -7.87
CA GLU A 71 -7.41 7.86 -8.29
C GLU A 71 -8.44 8.84 -7.73
N ARG A 72 -8.42 9.07 -6.41
CA ARG A 72 -9.35 9.99 -5.75
C ARG A 72 -9.14 11.44 -6.19
N VAL A 73 -7.89 11.89 -6.34
CA VAL A 73 -7.60 13.26 -6.81
C VAL A 73 -8.06 13.44 -8.26
N SER A 74 -7.82 12.45 -9.12
CA SER A 74 -8.28 12.48 -10.52
C SER A 74 -9.81 12.59 -10.59
N ALA A 75 -10.52 11.81 -9.78
CA ALA A 75 -11.97 11.88 -9.68
C ALA A 75 -12.46 13.23 -9.13
N ALA A 76 -11.85 13.73 -8.06
CA ALA A 76 -12.26 14.95 -7.37
C ALA A 76 -11.96 16.24 -8.17
N THR A 77 -10.95 16.22 -9.03
CA THR A 77 -10.56 17.38 -9.85
C THR A 77 -11.14 17.35 -11.26
N LYS A 78 -11.92 16.32 -11.61
CA LYS A 78 -12.49 16.15 -12.95
C LYS A 78 -13.37 17.34 -13.33
N GLY A 79 -12.97 18.06 -14.39
CA GLY A 79 -13.69 19.23 -14.89
C GLY A 79 -13.46 20.52 -14.11
N LEU A 80 -12.60 20.51 -13.09
CA LEU A 80 -12.16 21.70 -12.37
C LEU A 80 -10.87 22.27 -12.98
N SER A 81 -10.60 23.54 -12.72
CA SER A 81 -9.36 24.21 -13.14
C SER A 81 -8.92 25.26 -12.12
N GLY A 82 -7.65 25.69 -12.18
CA GLY A 82 -7.11 26.73 -11.31
C GLY A 82 -7.27 26.40 -9.81
N ASP A 83 -7.61 27.41 -9.03
CA ASP A 83 -7.69 27.32 -7.56
C ASP A 83 -8.71 26.27 -7.08
N GLU A 84 -9.80 26.08 -7.82
CA GLU A 84 -10.84 25.09 -7.47
C GLU A 84 -10.29 23.66 -7.53
N ALA A 85 -9.48 23.34 -8.55
CA ALA A 85 -8.84 22.04 -8.68
C ALA A 85 -7.80 21.80 -7.57
N GLU A 86 -7.01 22.82 -7.23
CA GLU A 86 -6.01 22.71 -6.16
C GLU A 86 -6.67 22.56 -4.78
N GLU A 87 -7.77 23.26 -4.51
CA GLU A 87 -8.52 23.10 -3.27
C GLU A 87 -9.13 21.70 -3.17
N ALA A 88 -9.74 21.20 -4.25
CA ALA A 88 -10.31 19.86 -4.32
C ALA A 88 -9.25 18.77 -4.08
N LYS A 89 -8.08 18.90 -4.72
CA LYS A 89 -6.93 18.02 -4.49
C LYS A 89 -6.46 18.05 -3.03
N ALA A 90 -6.25 19.24 -2.47
CA ALA A 90 -5.77 19.39 -1.11
C ALA A 90 -6.76 18.83 -0.08
N ARG A 91 -8.07 19.01 -0.31
CA ARG A 91 -9.15 18.43 0.50
C ARG A 91 -9.11 16.91 0.45
N THR A 92 -9.06 16.34 -0.75
CA THR A 92 -9.04 14.89 -0.99
C THR A 92 -7.85 14.23 -0.28
N ILE A 93 -6.65 14.83 -0.38
CA ILE A 93 -5.45 14.32 0.29
C ILE A 93 -5.59 14.38 1.82
N ARG A 94 -6.17 15.46 2.37
CA ARG A 94 -6.42 15.57 3.82
C ARG A 94 -7.41 14.52 4.30
N GLU A 95 -8.49 14.29 3.57
CA GLU A 95 -9.49 13.27 3.88
C GLU A 95 -8.87 11.87 3.90
N LEU A 96 -8.13 11.50 2.85
CA LEU A 96 -7.42 10.23 2.78
C LEU A 96 -6.44 10.06 3.96
N ASN A 97 -5.71 11.12 4.31
CA ASN A 97 -4.78 11.10 5.43
C ASN A 97 -5.48 10.84 6.77
N ASN A 98 -6.64 11.46 6.98
CA ASN A 98 -7.46 11.26 8.18
C ASN A 98 -8.03 9.84 8.23
N GLU A 99 -8.54 9.32 7.11
CA GLU A 99 -9.03 7.96 7.00
C GLU A 99 -7.95 6.92 7.32
N ILE A 100 -6.74 7.11 6.79
CA ILE A 100 -5.59 6.23 7.08
C ILE A 100 -5.26 6.24 8.57
N ALA A 101 -5.15 7.43 9.17
CA ALA A 101 -4.85 7.56 10.60
C ALA A 101 -5.92 6.89 11.45
N PHE A 102 -7.20 7.09 11.11
CA PHE A 102 -8.33 6.47 11.78
C PHE A 102 -8.33 4.95 11.64
N ALA A 103 -8.08 4.42 10.44
CA ALA A 103 -7.98 2.99 10.20
C ALA A 103 -6.86 2.36 11.04
N ILE A 104 -5.69 2.99 11.08
CA ILE A 104 -4.54 2.51 11.87
C ILE A 104 -4.85 2.55 13.37
N ALA A 105 -5.48 3.63 13.86
CA ALA A 105 -5.93 3.71 15.25
C ALA A 105 -6.85 2.52 15.61
N ASN A 106 -7.83 2.23 14.75
CA ASN A 106 -8.74 1.09 14.96
C ASN A 106 -8.02 -0.27 14.93
N PHE A 107 -7.09 -0.48 13.99
CA PHE A 107 -6.36 -1.75 13.90
C PHE A 107 -5.38 -1.96 15.05
N THR A 108 -4.76 -0.88 15.55
CA THR A 108 -3.75 -0.96 16.61
C THR A 108 -4.35 -0.86 18.01
N GLY A 109 -5.56 -0.33 18.14
CA GLY A 109 -6.19 0.01 19.43
C GLY A 109 -5.57 1.24 20.10
N LEU A 110 -4.74 2.00 19.38
CA LEU A 110 -4.10 3.21 19.89
C LEU A 110 -5.06 4.39 19.70
N THR A 111 -5.42 5.04 20.80
CA THR A 111 -6.08 6.36 20.79
C THR A 111 -5.03 7.45 21.01
N GLN A 112 -5.38 8.69 20.65
CA GLN A 112 -4.49 9.85 20.79
C GLN A 112 -3.89 9.98 22.20
#